data_AF-A0A1I6MCR7-F1
#
_entry.id   AF-A0A1I6MCR7-F1
#
_cell.length_a   1.000
_cell.length_b   1.000
_cell.length_c   1.000
_cell.angle_alpha   90.00
_cell.angle_beta   90.00
_cell.angle_gamma   90.00
#
_symmetry.space_group_name_H-M   'P 1'
#
loop_
_entity.id
_entity.type
_entity.pdbx_description
1 polymer ?
#
loop_
_entity_poly.entity_id
_entity_poly.type
_entity_poly.pdbx_seq_one_letter_code
_entity_poly.pdbx_strand_id
1 'polypeptide(L)'
;MKRIGLVMVLLLACPGWAAGVRVVNAGIAGQNSAEGRARFAHDVLEEKPSVLLLYFGVNDLANEPKFLPVEQYVANMAWMIDEARAHGIVVVVSTIQHVDAVKVMTRHKAESFGDEGVNGKVDRYNRALLAMLREKKVAVADFQRKLDAVGGPTAAWSTDGTHLTVKGYELLAQTFLRAMPRVVSGTVVCLGDSLTYGVPWRTKERDSVETYPAQLERMLR
;
A
#
# COMPACT_ATOMS: atom_id res chain seq x y z
N MET A 1 19.67 -10.60 -60.98
CA MET A 1 20.35 -10.04 -59.78
C MET A 1 19.32 -9.92 -58.66
N LYS A 2 19.59 -10.54 -57.50
CA LYS A 2 18.64 -10.79 -56.41
C LYS A 2 18.27 -9.49 -55.68
N ARG A 3 16.97 -9.20 -55.51
CA ARG A 3 16.46 -8.14 -54.64
C ARG A 3 16.58 -8.60 -53.19
N ILE A 4 17.39 -7.91 -52.40
CA ILE A 4 17.50 -8.11 -50.96
C ILE A 4 16.31 -7.38 -50.33
N GLY A 5 15.37 -8.15 -49.77
CA GLY A 5 14.25 -7.62 -48.99
C GLY A 5 14.75 -7.18 -47.62
N LEU A 6 14.57 -5.89 -47.31
CA LEU A 6 14.81 -5.34 -45.99
C LEU A 6 13.72 -5.85 -45.04
N VAL A 7 14.06 -6.80 -44.16
CA VAL A 7 13.17 -7.22 -43.07
C VAL A 7 13.20 -6.13 -42.01
N MET A 8 12.12 -5.36 -41.94
CA MET A 8 11.88 -4.40 -40.87
C MET A 8 11.49 -5.19 -39.61
N VAL A 9 12.46 -5.38 -38.71
CA VAL A 9 12.22 -5.92 -37.38
C VAL A 9 11.46 -4.83 -36.59
N LEU A 10 10.15 -5.01 -36.43
CA LEU A 10 9.40 -4.26 -35.41
C LEU A 10 9.90 -4.74 -34.04
N LEU A 11 10.78 -3.94 -33.43
CA LEU A 11 11.01 -4.00 -32.00
C LEU A 11 9.69 -3.64 -31.31
N LEU A 12 8.99 -4.65 -30.78
CA LEU A 12 7.94 -4.45 -29.80
C LEU A 12 8.58 -3.73 -28.61
N ALA A 13 8.45 -2.40 -28.57
CA ALA A 13 8.74 -1.63 -27.37
C ALA A 13 7.90 -2.25 -26.24
N CYS A 14 8.56 -2.74 -25.20
CA CYS A 14 7.90 -2.96 -23.92
C CYS A 14 7.06 -1.71 -23.61
N PRO A 15 5.86 -1.84 -23.02
CA PRO A 15 5.10 -0.67 -22.60
C PRO A 15 5.89 -0.01 -21.47
N GLY A 16 6.81 0.88 -21.85
CA GLY A 16 7.55 1.73 -20.94
C GLY A 16 6.53 2.69 -20.35
N TRP A 17 6.52 2.75 -19.03
CA TRP A 17 5.81 3.79 -18.31
C TRP A 17 6.35 5.14 -18.80
N ALA A 18 5.46 6.12 -18.99
CA ALA A 18 5.88 7.40 -19.55
C ALA A 18 6.98 8.01 -18.67
N ALA A 19 8.09 8.45 -19.27
CA ALA A 19 9.13 9.18 -18.56
C ALA A 19 8.50 10.35 -17.78
N GLY A 20 8.85 10.51 -16.49
CA GLY A 20 8.37 11.62 -15.66
C GLY A 20 7.33 11.29 -14.59
N VAL A 21 7.24 10.04 -14.12
CA VAL A 21 6.45 9.72 -12.91
C VAL A 21 7.28 10.01 -11.65
N ARG A 22 6.72 10.81 -10.74
CA ARG A 22 7.27 11.07 -9.40
C ARG A 22 6.43 10.34 -8.37
N VAL A 23 7.05 9.59 -7.46
CA VAL A 23 6.34 8.93 -6.36
C VAL A 23 6.64 9.64 -5.04
N VAL A 24 5.58 10.02 -4.32
CA VAL A 24 5.67 10.73 -3.03
C VAL A 24 5.36 9.77 -1.90
N ASN A 25 6.29 9.64 -0.96
CA ASN A 25 6.08 8.88 0.27
C ASN A 25 5.44 9.77 1.36
N ALA A 26 4.12 9.71 1.45
CA ALA A 26 3.32 10.34 2.50
C ALA A 26 2.98 9.35 3.64
N GLY A 27 3.88 8.42 3.96
CA GLY A 27 3.74 7.54 5.10
C GLY A 27 4.17 8.20 6.41
N ILE A 28 3.47 7.92 7.52
CA ILE A 28 3.91 8.32 8.86
C ILE A 28 3.82 7.12 9.81
N ALA A 29 4.95 6.77 10.42
CA ALA A 29 5.02 5.63 11.34
C ALA A 29 4.08 5.79 12.54
N GLY A 30 3.36 4.71 12.86
CA GLY A 30 2.47 4.61 14.02
C GLY A 30 1.10 5.28 13.88
N GLN A 31 0.78 5.88 12.73
CA GLN A 31 -0.54 6.48 12.52
C GLN A 31 -1.62 5.47 12.13
N ASN A 32 -2.87 5.75 12.51
CA ASN A 32 -4.06 5.05 12.04
C ASN A 32 -4.75 5.80 10.89
N SER A 33 -5.85 5.24 10.37
CA SER A 33 -6.61 5.84 9.27
C SER A 33 -7.27 7.20 9.60
N ALA A 34 -7.59 7.48 10.88
CA ALA A 34 -8.17 8.77 11.28
C ALA A 34 -7.13 9.89 11.18
N GLU A 35 -5.89 9.61 11.60
CA GLU A 35 -4.77 10.54 11.47
C GLU A 35 -4.38 10.73 9.99
N GLY A 36 -4.38 9.67 9.19
CA GLY A 36 -4.22 9.75 7.74
C GLY A 36 -5.27 10.61 7.05
N ARG A 37 -6.54 10.46 7.45
CA ARG A 37 -7.65 11.31 6.99
C ARG A 37 -7.44 12.78 7.37
N ALA A 38 -7.02 13.07 8.59
CA ALA A 38 -6.85 14.45 9.07
C ALA A 38 -5.79 15.24 8.28
N ARG A 39 -4.78 14.56 7.75
CA ARG A 39 -3.69 15.16 6.96
C ARG A 39 -3.88 15.05 5.43
N PHE A 40 -5.02 14.52 4.98
CA PHE A 40 -5.25 14.21 3.57
C PHE A 40 -5.08 15.42 2.64
N ALA A 41 -5.61 16.58 3.02
CA ALA A 41 -5.50 17.79 2.20
C ALA A 41 -4.02 18.17 1.94
N HIS A 42 -3.23 18.24 3.01
CA HIS A 42 -1.81 18.58 2.94
C HIS A 42 -1.00 17.51 2.20
N ASP A 43 -1.16 16.24 2.58
CA ASP A 43 -0.26 15.19 2.09
C ASP A 43 -0.68 14.58 0.75
N VAL A 44 -1.90 14.86 0.28
CA VAL A 44 -2.42 14.36 -1.00
C VAL A 44 -2.82 15.48 -1.94
N LEU A 45 -3.73 16.37 -1.54
CA LEU A 45 -4.30 17.34 -2.48
C LEU A 45 -3.29 18.39 -2.95
N GLU A 46 -2.40 18.84 -2.07
CA GLU A 46 -1.35 19.80 -2.43
C GLU A 46 -0.35 19.23 -3.45
N GLU A 47 -0.12 17.92 -3.44
CA GLU A 47 0.75 17.20 -4.39
C GLU A 47 0.14 17.03 -5.79
N LYS A 48 -1.17 17.30 -5.93
CA LYS A 48 -1.96 17.18 -7.17
C LYS A 48 -1.70 15.85 -7.92
N PRO A 49 -1.86 14.69 -7.28
CA PRO A 49 -1.53 13.41 -7.89
C PRO A 49 -2.50 13.00 -8.98
N SER A 50 -2.02 12.21 -9.93
CA SER A 50 -2.88 11.45 -10.84
C SER A 50 -3.35 10.15 -10.20
N VAL A 51 -2.54 9.58 -9.30
CA VAL A 51 -2.84 8.32 -8.60
C VAL A 51 -2.54 8.44 -7.10
N LEU A 52 -3.47 7.96 -6.28
CA LEU A 52 -3.33 7.79 -4.84
C LEU A 52 -3.30 6.30 -4.50
N LEU A 53 -2.25 5.89 -3.80
CA LEU A 53 -2.11 4.56 -3.20
C LEU A 53 -2.40 4.69 -1.69
N LEU A 54 -3.44 4.01 -1.23
CA LEU A 54 -3.86 4.03 0.18
C LEU A 54 -3.48 2.74 0.89
N TYR A 55 -2.79 2.87 2.03
CA TYR A 55 -2.48 1.72 2.87
C TYR A 55 -2.44 2.04 4.38
N PHE A 56 -3.53 1.66 5.06
CA PHE A 56 -3.69 1.73 6.51
C PHE A 56 -4.38 0.46 7.02
N GLY A 57 -4.25 0.21 8.32
CA GLY A 57 -5.15 -0.69 9.04
C GLY A 57 -4.49 -1.51 10.15
N VAL A 58 -3.17 -1.71 10.08
CA VAL A 58 -2.46 -2.45 11.14
C VAL A 58 -2.55 -1.69 12.47
N ASN A 59 -2.31 -0.38 12.49
CA ASN A 59 -2.46 0.40 13.73
C ASN A 59 -3.91 0.48 14.20
N ASP A 60 -4.86 0.58 13.27
CA ASP A 60 -6.29 0.62 13.55
C ASP A 60 -6.79 -0.63 14.29
N LEU A 61 -6.19 -1.82 14.04
CA LEU A 61 -6.63 -3.08 14.63
C LEU A 61 -5.67 -3.69 15.65
N ALA A 62 -4.37 -3.40 15.57
CA ALA A 62 -3.29 -4.04 16.36
C ALA A 62 -2.43 -3.12 17.24
N ASN A 63 -2.63 -1.80 17.26
CA ASN A 63 -1.95 -0.89 18.19
C ASN A 63 -2.93 -0.22 19.17
N GLU A 64 -2.97 -0.65 20.45
CA GLU A 64 -4.03 -0.28 21.42
C GLU A 64 -4.31 1.24 21.53
N PRO A 65 -3.30 2.13 21.65
CA PRO A 65 -3.52 3.58 21.70
C PRO A 65 -4.06 4.18 20.39
N LYS A 66 -4.04 3.41 19.30
CA LYS A 66 -4.41 3.82 17.94
C LYS A 66 -5.62 3.07 17.39
N PHE A 67 -6.24 2.20 18.20
CA PHE A 67 -7.36 1.40 17.76
C PHE A 67 -8.53 2.25 17.25
N LEU A 68 -9.10 1.79 16.14
CA LEU A 68 -10.37 2.27 15.62
C LEU A 68 -11.27 1.07 15.35
N PRO A 69 -12.57 1.13 15.73
CA PRO A 69 -13.55 0.14 15.30
C PRO A 69 -13.53 -0.05 13.78
N VAL A 70 -13.89 -1.25 13.30
CA VAL A 70 -13.85 -1.57 11.87
C VAL A 70 -14.73 -0.61 11.05
N GLU A 71 -15.85 -0.17 11.62
CA GLU A 71 -16.77 0.79 11.01
C GLU A 71 -16.10 2.16 10.82
N GLN A 72 -15.34 2.61 11.82
CA GLN A 72 -14.62 3.89 11.75
C GLN A 72 -13.44 3.81 10.78
N TYR A 73 -12.70 2.70 10.76
CA TYR A 73 -11.66 2.43 9.77
C TYR A 73 -12.24 2.49 8.35
N VAL A 74 -13.32 1.76 8.08
CA VAL A 74 -13.99 1.76 6.78
C VAL A 74 -14.52 3.16 6.41
N ALA A 75 -15.09 3.90 7.37
CA ALA A 75 -15.56 5.26 7.13
C ALA A 75 -14.42 6.23 6.77
N ASN A 76 -13.26 6.12 7.42
CA ASN A 76 -12.09 6.93 7.08
C ASN A 76 -11.55 6.60 5.69
N MET A 77 -11.42 5.30 5.37
CA MET A 77 -10.97 4.85 4.05
C MET A 77 -11.95 5.30 2.95
N ALA A 78 -13.26 5.14 3.16
CA ALA A 78 -14.30 5.59 2.25
C ALA A 78 -14.24 7.11 2.01
N TRP A 79 -14.07 7.90 3.08
CA TRP A 79 -13.94 9.35 2.98
C TRP A 79 -12.72 9.75 2.12
N MET A 80 -11.54 9.17 2.36
CA MET A 80 -10.33 9.49 1.59
C MET A 80 -10.48 9.11 0.11
N ILE A 81 -11.18 8.00 -0.18
CA ILE A 81 -11.49 7.58 -1.55
C ILE A 81 -12.41 8.59 -2.24
N ASP A 82 -13.49 9.01 -1.57
CA ASP A 82 -14.47 9.94 -2.13
C ASP A 82 -13.85 11.32 -2.35
N GLU A 83 -13.03 11.79 -1.40
CA GLU A 83 -12.31 13.06 -1.49
C GLU A 83 -11.30 13.07 -2.66
N ALA A 84 -10.53 12.00 -2.82
CA ALA A 84 -9.63 11.84 -3.97
C ALA A 84 -10.39 11.89 -5.30
N ARG A 85 -11.50 11.16 -5.39
CA ARG A 85 -12.30 11.08 -6.62
C ARG A 85 -12.96 12.40 -6.98
N ALA A 86 -13.40 13.18 -5.99
CA ALA A 86 -13.91 14.52 -6.20
C ALA A 86 -12.88 15.44 -6.88
N HIS A 87 -11.59 15.15 -6.72
CA HIS A 87 -10.47 15.85 -7.35
C HIS A 87 -9.90 15.15 -8.59
N GLY A 88 -10.60 14.15 -9.13
CA GLY A 88 -10.18 13.42 -10.34
C GLY A 88 -8.98 12.49 -10.14
N ILE A 89 -8.64 12.15 -8.89
CA ILE A 89 -7.50 11.29 -8.56
C ILE A 89 -7.93 9.82 -8.65
N VAL A 90 -7.13 8.99 -9.33
CA VAL A 90 -7.36 7.54 -9.37
C VAL A 90 -6.89 6.91 -8.07
N VAL A 91 -7.74 6.08 -7.45
CA VAL A 91 -7.43 5.48 -6.14
C VAL A 91 -7.21 3.97 -6.26
N VAL A 92 -6.13 3.50 -5.66
CA VAL A 92 -5.82 2.07 -5.44
C VAL A 92 -5.64 1.85 -3.94
N VAL A 93 -6.29 0.83 -3.39
CA VAL A 93 -6.25 0.53 -1.95
C VAL A 93 -5.64 -0.83 -1.71
N SER A 94 -4.72 -0.94 -0.76
CA SER A 94 -4.20 -2.24 -0.32
C SER A 94 -5.03 -2.84 0.80
N THR A 95 -5.22 -4.16 0.76
CA THR A 95 -5.68 -4.94 1.92
C THR A 95 -4.62 -4.94 3.02
N ILE A 96 -5.05 -5.07 4.27
CA ILE A 96 -4.18 -5.21 5.44
C ILE A 96 -3.51 -6.59 5.43
N GLN A 97 -2.20 -6.67 5.64
CA GLN A 97 -1.50 -7.95 5.64
C GLN A 97 -1.73 -8.75 6.91
N HIS A 98 -1.63 -10.09 6.83
CA HIS A 98 -1.47 -10.92 8.02
C HIS A 98 -0.13 -10.63 8.70
N VAL A 99 -0.13 -10.75 10.03
CA VAL A 99 1.05 -10.57 10.88
C VAL A 99 1.49 -11.89 11.49
N ASP A 100 2.75 -11.97 11.92
CA ASP A 100 3.23 -13.09 12.73
C ASP A 100 2.61 -12.95 14.12
N ALA A 101 1.53 -13.71 14.35
CA ALA A 101 0.77 -13.62 15.58
C ALA A 101 1.66 -13.84 16.81
N VAL A 102 2.60 -14.80 16.77
CA VAL A 102 3.48 -15.08 17.91
C VAL A 102 4.33 -13.86 18.25
N LYS A 103 4.97 -13.24 17.26
CA LYS A 103 5.81 -12.05 17.48
C LYS A 103 4.98 -10.84 17.91
N VAL A 104 3.82 -10.62 17.29
CA VAL A 104 2.93 -9.50 17.65
C VAL A 104 2.40 -9.66 19.07
N MET A 105 2.07 -10.87 19.51
CA MET A 105 1.62 -11.12 20.88
C MET A 105 2.70 -10.91 21.95
N THR A 106 3.99 -10.78 21.59
CA THR A 106 5.02 -10.40 22.57
C THR A 106 4.93 -8.93 23.01
N ARG A 107 4.22 -8.11 22.25
CA ARG A 107 4.14 -6.65 22.39
C ARG A 107 2.71 -6.13 22.58
N HIS A 108 1.71 -7.02 22.55
CA HIS A 108 0.28 -6.69 22.69
C HIS A 108 -0.44 -7.68 23.61
N LYS A 109 -1.58 -7.26 24.15
CA LYS A 109 -2.39 -8.07 25.06
C LYS A 109 -3.37 -8.96 24.27
N ALA A 110 -3.52 -10.23 24.65
CA ALA A 110 -4.40 -11.17 23.93
C ALA A 110 -5.86 -10.72 23.93
N GLU A 111 -6.29 -10.09 25.01
CA GLU A 111 -7.63 -9.55 25.21
C GLU A 111 -7.99 -8.48 24.17
N SER A 112 -6.98 -7.78 23.62
CA SER A 112 -7.16 -6.76 22.56
C SER A 112 -7.68 -7.34 21.23
N PHE A 113 -7.62 -8.66 21.06
CA PHE A 113 -7.96 -9.37 19.83
C PHE A 113 -9.14 -10.34 19.99
N GLY A 114 -9.54 -10.67 21.22
CA GLY A 114 -10.59 -11.64 21.50
C GLY A 114 -10.31 -13.03 20.91
N ASP A 115 -11.36 -13.85 20.81
CA ASP A 115 -11.24 -15.24 20.35
C ASP A 115 -10.84 -15.35 18.87
N GLU A 116 -11.06 -14.29 18.06
CA GLU A 116 -10.65 -14.27 16.66
C GLU A 116 -9.13 -14.15 16.47
N GLY A 117 -8.41 -13.69 17.50
CA GLY A 117 -6.98 -13.42 17.42
C GLY A 117 -6.63 -12.30 16.42
N VAL A 118 -5.35 -11.94 16.34
CA VAL A 118 -4.92 -10.79 15.53
C VAL A 118 -5.22 -10.98 14.03
N ASN A 119 -4.95 -12.15 13.46
CA ASN A 119 -5.22 -12.40 12.04
C ASN A 119 -6.70 -12.60 11.72
N GLY A 120 -7.51 -13.13 12.64
CA GLY A 120 -8.97 -13.15 12.46
C GLY A 120 -9.55 -11.73 12.47
N LYS A 121 -9.00 -10.84 13.30
CA LYS A 121 -9.32 -9.41 13.28
C LYS A 121 -8.87 -8.74 11.98
N VAL A 122 -7.68 -9.05 11.46
CA VAL A 122 -7.25 -8.62 10.11
C VAL A 122 -8.28 -9.06 9.05
N ASP A 123 -8.68 -10.32 9.06
CA ASP A 123 -9.66 -10.86 8.10
C ASP A 123 -11.01 -10.13 8.21
N ARG A 124 -11.45 -9.81 9.43
CA ARG A 124 -12.68 -9.04 9.65
C ARG A 124 -12.60 -7.64 9.07
N TYR A 125 -11.48 -6.94 9.26
CA TYR A 125 -11.26 -5.61 8.70
C TYR A 125 -11.18 -5.66 7.17
N ASN A 126 -10.45 -6.62 6.61
CA ASN A 126 -10.34 -6.79 5.17
C ASN A 126 -11.68 -7.17 4.52
N ARG A 127 -12.50 -8.02 5.15
CA ARG A 127 -13.87 -8.30 4.65
C ARG A 127 -14.71 -7.04 4.52
N ALA A 128 -14.70 -6.19 5.55
CA ALA A 128 -15.46 -4.94 5.54
C ALA A 128 -14.89 -3.93 4.52
N LEU A 129 -13.56 -3.81 4.44
CA LEU A 129 -12.87 -2.98 3.46
C LEU A 129 -13.23 -3.42 2.03
N LEU A 130 -13.05 -4.69 1.70
CA LEU A 130 -13.30 -5.23 0.36
C LEU A 130 -14.77 -5.10 -0.06
N ALA A 131 -15.71 -5.25 0.89
CA ALA A 131 -17.13 -5.01 0.62
C ALA A 131 -17.37 -3.55 0.16
N MET A 132 -16.81 -2.58 0.88
CA MET A 132 -16.90 -1.15 0.56
C MET A 132 -16.17 -0.83 -0.77
N LEU A 133 -14.97 -1.36 -0.99
CA LEU A 133 -14.21 -1.13 -2.23
C LEU A 133 -14.94 -1.69 -3.45
N ARG A 134 -15.62 -2.83 -3.33
CA ARG A 134 -16.44 -3.42 -4.38
C ARG A 134 -17.63 -2.53 -4.73
N GLU A 135 -18.35 -2.04 -3.72
CA GLU A 135 -19.47 -1.11 -3.91
C GLU A 135 -19.02 0.17 -4.63
N LYS A 136 -17.91 0.76 -4.19
CA LYS A 136 -17.32 1.96 -4.79
C LYS A 136 -16.57 1.69 -6.10
N LYS A 137 -16.39 0.42 -6.53
CA LYS A 137 -15.60 0.04 -7.71
C LYS A 137 -14.17 0.60 -7.68
N VAL A 138 -13.49 0.44 -6.55
CA VAL A 138 -12.10 0.90 -6.34
C VAL A 138 -11.14 -0.26 -6.66
N ALA A 139 -9.99 0.04 -7.28
CA ALA A 139 -8.97 -0.95 -7.56
C ALA A 139 -8.32 -1.46 -6.27
N VAL A 140 -8.10 -2.77 -6.18
CA VAL A 140 -7.56 -3.43 -4.99
C VAL A 140 -6.17 -3.98 -5.27
N ALA A 141 -5.20 -3.55 -4.47
CA ALA A 141 -3.89 -4.17 -4.33
C ALA A 141 -3.98 -5.23 -3.20
N ASP A 142 -4.36 -6.46 -3.53
CA ASP A 142 -4.58 -7.54 -2.54
C ASP A 142 -3.26 -8.08 -1.99
N PHE A 143 -2.61 -7.29 -1.14
CA PHE A 143 -1.32 -7.59 -0.56
C PHE A 143 -1.37 -8.69 0.50
N GLN A 144 -2.50 -8.84 1.22
CA GLN A 144 -2.68 -9.95 2.15
C GLN A 144 -2.49 -11.26 1.40
N ARG A 145 -3.25 -11.45 0.31
CA ARG A 145 -3.15 -12.66 -0.51
C ARG A 145 -1.76 -12.85 -1.10
N LYS A 146 -1.07 -11.78 -1.49
CA LYS A 146 0.29 -11.88 -2.05
C LYS A 146 1.32 -12.30 -1.01
N LEU A 147 1.21 -11.80 0.21
CA LEU A 147 2.07 -12.20 1.32
C LEU A 147 1.77 -13.65 1.76
N ASP A 148 0.50 -14.02 1.84
CA ASP A 148 0.09 -15.39 2.22
C ASP A 148 0.58 -16.41 1.19
N ALA A 149 0.52 -16.08 -0.11
CA ALA A 149 1.01 -16.94 -1.19
C ALA A 149 2.52 -17.21 -1.13
N VAL A 150 3.30 -16.41 -0.40
CA VAL A 150 4.74 -16.62 -0.18
C VAL A 150 5.06 -17.13 1.23
N GLY A 151 4.06 -17.63 1.95
CA GLY A 151 4.18 -18.23 3.27
C GLY A 151 3.90 -17.27 4.43
N GLY A 152 3.35 -16.09 4.17
CA GLY A 152 3.03 -15.10 5.20
C GLY A 152 4.26 -14.29 5.67
N PRO A 153 4.15 -13.60 6.82
CA PRO A 153 5.18 -12.70 7.37
C PRO A 153 6.36 -13.46 8.02
N THR A 154 6.96 -14.39 7.28
CA THR A 154 8.18 -15.10 7.72
C THR A 154 9.38 -14.15 7.80
N ALA A 155 10.50 -14.61 8.38
CA ALA A 155 11.73 -13.81 8.46
C ALA A 155 12.28 -13.36 7.09
N ALA A 156 11.88 -14.01 5.99
CA ALA A 156 12.24 -13.56 4.64
C ALA A 156 11.47 -12.31 4.20
N TRP A 157 10.26 -12.11 4.71
CA TRP A 157 9.32 -11.08 4.26
C TRP A 157 9.03 -10.01 5.32
N SER A 158 9.23 -10.33 6.59
CA SER A 158 9.01 -9.43 7.73
C SER A 158 10.18 -9.42 8.71
N THR A 159 10.51 -8.24 9.22
CA THR A 159 11.59 -8.04 10.21
C THR A 159 11.15 -8.40 11.63
N ASP A 160 9.95 -7.98 12.03
CA ASP A 160 9.44 -8.09 13.40
C ASP A 160 8.07 -8.78 13.50
N GLY A 161 7.61 -9.37 12.39
CA GLY A 161 6.28 -9.97 12.30
C GLY A 161 5.21 -9.01 11.77
N THR A 162 5.53 -7.74 11.54
CA THR A 162 4.60 -6.75 11.00
C THR A 162 5.25 -5.92 9.89
N HIS A 163 6.39 -5.29 10.17
CA HIS A 163 7.16 -4.49 9.22
C HIS A 163 7.93 -5.37 8.25
N LEU A 164 8.17 -4.88 7.04
CA LEU A 164 8.64 -5.69 5.94
C LEU A 164 10.16 -5.64 5.79
N THR A 165 10.74 -6.73 5.31
CA THR A 165 12.12 -6.72 4.78
C THR A 165 12.15 -5.90 3.48
N VAL A 166 13.35 -5.60 2.96
CA VAL A 166 13.50 -5.01 1.61
C VAL A 166 12.71 -5.80 0.56
N LYS A 167 12.80 -7.13 0.62
CA LYS A 167 12.09 -8.05 -0.27
C LYS A 167 10.58 -8.00 -0.07
N GLY A 168 10.11 -7.84 1.18
CA GLY A 168 8.69 -7.64 1.47
C GLY A 168 8.17 -6.32 0.91
N TYR A 169 8.94 -5.24 1.02
CA TYR A 169 8.60 -3.96 0.40
C TYR A 169 8.60 -4.01 -1.13
N GLU A 170 9.48 -4.80 -1.73
CA GLU A 170 9.44 -5.06 -3.18
C GLU A 170 8.14 -5.77 -3.58
N LEU A 171 7.73 -6.80 -2.83
CA LEU A 171 6.46 -7.49 -3.07
C LEU A 171 5.26 -6.53 -2.95
N LEU A 172 5.28 -5.63 -1.97
CA LEU A 172 4.25 -4.60 -1.81
C LEU A 172 4.23 -3.63 -2.99
N ALA A 173 5.38 -3.11 -3.40
CA ALA A 173 5.51 -2.23 -4.57
C ALA A 173 4.97 -2.89 -5.83
N GLN A 174 5.35 -4.13 -6.11
CA GLN A 174 4.84 -4.89 -7.25
C GLN A 174 3.33 -5.15 -7.17
N THR A 175 2.78 -5.27 -5.96
CA THR A 175 1.34 -5.49 -5.76
C THR A 175 0.55 -4.25 -6.10
N PHE A 176 1.02 -3.07 -5.69
CA PHE A 176 0.46 -1.80 -6.14
C PHE A 176 0.63 -1.59 -7.64
N LEU A 177 1.84 -1.79 -8.18
CA LEU A 177 2.14 -1.64 -9.61
C LEU A 177 1.16 -2.41 -10.50
N ARG A 178 0.81 -3.65 -10.11
CA ARG A 178 -0.15 -4.50 -10.85
C ARG A 178 -1.59 -4.04 -10.77
N ALA A 179 -1.96 -3.29 -9.73
CA ALA A 179 -3.31 -2.77 -9.52
C ALA A 179 -3.49 -1.34 -10.06
N MET A 180 -2.39 -0.62 -10.31
CA MET A 180 -2.40 0.72 -10.91
C MET A 180 -2.83 0.69 -12.39
N PRO A 181 -3.31 1.83 -12.93
CA PRO A 181 -3.49 2.00 -14.36
C PRO A 181 -2.20 1.68 -15.14
N ARG A 182 -2.34 1.11 -16.34
CA ARG A 182 -1.20 0.74 -17.19
C ARG A 182 -0.36 1.94 -17.67
N VAL A 183 -0.97 3.12 -17.71
CA VAL A 183 -0.33 4.37 -18.11
C VAL A 183 -0.58 5.37 -16.99
N VAL A 184 0.50 5.79 -16.35
CA VAL A 184 0.50 6.81 -15.31
C VAL A 184 1.46 7.91 -15.74
N SER A 185 1.07 9.15 -15.52
CA SER A 185 1.91 10.34 -15.71
C SER A 185 1.77 11.26 -14.49
N GLY A 186 2.78 12.07 -14.21
CA GLY A 186 2.76 13.03 -13.10
C GLY A 186 3.05 12.38 -11.74
N THR A 187 2.36 12.84 -10.70
CA THR A 187 2.63 12.44 -9.31
C THR A 187 1.77 11.24 -8.90
N VAL A 188 2.40 10.24 -8.28
CA VAL A 188 1.75 9.19 -7.51
C VAL A 188 1.99 9.46 -6.03
N VAL A 189 0.94 9.57 -5.22
CA VAL A 189 1.07 9.73 -3.76
C VAL A 189 0.81 8.39 -3.09
N CYS A 190 1.73 7.98 -2.22
CA CYS A 190 1.58 6.83 -1.33
C CYS A 190 1.22 7.34 0.06
N LEU A 191 -0.05 7.26 0.45
CA LEU A 191 -0.53 7.68 1.75
C LEU A 191 -0.76 6.46 2.66
N GLY A 192 -0.13 6.45 3.83
CA GLY A 192 -0.27 5.33 4.75
C GLY A 192 0.44 5.47 6.09
N ASP A 193 0.57 4.35 6.78
CA ASP A 193 1.19 4.24 8.11
C ASP A 193 2.68 3.87 8.04
N SER A 194 3.18 3.12 9.03
CA SER A 194 4.55 2.61 9.13
C SER A 194 5.04 1.84 7.91
N LEU A 195 4.17 1.10 7.21
CA LEU A 195 4.56 0.34 6.02
C LEU A 195 4.76 1.26 4.83
N THR A 196 3.94 2.30 4.70
CA THR A 196 4.17 3.33 3.68
C THR A 196 5.38 4.17 4.00
N TYR A 197 5.56 4.54 5.26
CA TYR A 197 6.76 5.23 5.71
C TYR A 197 8.01 4.40 5.41
N GLY A 198 7.95 3.08 5.61
CA GLY A 198 9.02 2.15 5.27
C GLY A 198 9.86 1.74 6.47
N VAL A 199 9.26 1.60 7.65
CA VAL A 199 9.95 1.05 8.85
C VAL A 199 10.48 -0.36 8.54
N PRO A 200 11.71 -0.73 8.95
CA PRO A 200 12.70 0.09 9.66
C PRO A 200 13.70 0.81 8.72
N TRP A 201 13.50 0.78 7.41
CA TRP A 201 14.49 1.24 6.43
C TRP A 201 14.55 2.76 6.26
N ARG A 202 13.48 3.48 6.57
CA ARG A 202 13.41 4.96 6.55
C ARG A 202 13.42 5.51 7.98
N THR A 203 14.15 6.60 8.21
CA THR A 203 14.11 7.37 9.46
C THR A 203 13.83 8.84 9.15
N LYS A 204 13.61 9.69 10.17
CA LYS A 204 13.38 11.12 9.96
C LYS A 204 14.62 11.81 9.38
N GLU A 205 15.79 11.28 9.72
CA GLU A 205 17.11 11.77 9.34
C GLU A 205 17.56 11.24 7.98
N ARG A 206 16.98 10.11 7.54
CA ARG A 206 17.41 9.40 6.34
C ARG A 206 16.23 8.86 5.55
N ASP A 207 16.08 9.39 4.35
CA ASP A 207 15.20 8.77 3.35
C ASP A 207 15.83 7.50 2.77
N SER A 208 14.99 6.58 2.27
CA SER A 208 15.44 5.23 1.92
C SER A 208 14.89 4.70 0.61
N VAL A 209 15.79 4.16 -0.20
CA VAL A 209 15.48 3.50 -1.48
C VAL A 209 14.80 2.14 -1.31
N GLU A 210 14.75 1.63 -0.08
CA GLU A 210 14.16 0.31 0.22
C GLU A 210 12.68 0.37 0.58
N THR A 211 12.11 1.56 0.73
CA THR A 211 10.66 1.72 0.97
C THR A 211 9.87 1.32 -0.27
N TYR A 212 8.65 0.79 -0.13
CA TYR A 212 7.86 0.45 -1.31
C TYR A 212 7.62 1.65 -2.24
N PRO A 213 7.43 2.91 -1.77
CA PRO A 213 7.27 4.04 -2.67
C PRO A 213 8.52 4.29 -3.53
N ALA A 214 9.72 4.20 -2.94
CA ALA A 214 10.97 4.37 -3.69
C ALA A 214 11.22 3.20 -4.67
N GLN A 215 10.93 1.97 -4.25
CA GLN A 215 11.02 0.81 -5.12
C GLN A 215 10.01 0.88 -6.27
N LEU A 216 8.78 1.35 -5.99
CA LEU A 216 7.75 1.58 -7.00
C LEU A 216 8.22 2.64 -8.01
N GLU A 217 8.77 3.76 -7.56
CA GLU A 217 9.30 4.79 -8.46
C GLU A 217 10.35 4.23 -9.43
N ARG A 218 11.24 3.36 -8.95
CA ARG A 218 12.22 2.67 -9.79
C ARG A 218 11.57 1.73 -10.82
N MET A 219 10.47 1.07 -10.47
CA MET A 219 9.73 0.19 -11.40
C MET A 219 8.96 0.96 -12.48
N LEU A 220 8.70 2.25 -12.25
CA LEU A 220 7.96 3.15 -13.14
C LEU A 220 8.87 3.94 -14.10
N ARG A 221 10.19 3.72 -14.03
CA ARG A 221 11.20 4.32 -14.91
C ARG A 221 11.68 3.30 -15.93
#